data_AF-A0A1G3UAP3-F1
#
_entry.id   AF-A0A1G3UAP3-F1
#
_cell.length_a   1.000
_cell.length_b   1.000
_cell.length_c   1.000
_cell.angle_alpha   90.00
_cell.angle_beta   90.00
_cell.angle_gamma   90.00
#
_symmetry.space_group_name_H-M   'P 1'
#
loop_
_entity.id
_entity.type
_entity.pdbx_description
1 polymer ?
#
loop_
_entity_poly.entity_id
_entity_poly.type
_entity_poly.pdbx_seq_one_letter_code
_entity_poly.pdbx_strand_id
1 'polypeptide(L)'
;MIKAYKLSIIYYVIFSLLLVLSAYMLFDYKIGFEYEHVINYYLGNEERFIPAKSFGGILKLILPHIFVFGLFGMVLLHFLVFTKLRYKKSTLTLIYLTFITALLEVATPFMIISGFKFFAYIKLFSFFLFLILILYTCWLIFYSIVFD
;
A
#
# COMPACT_ATOMS: atom_id res chain seq x y z
N MET A 1 -11.87 -13.03 -23.39
CA MET A 1 -12.35 -11.81 -22.68
C MET A 1 -13.02 -10.87 -23.67
N ILE A 2 -14.18 -10.30 -23.32
CA ILE A 2 -14.87 -9.29 -24.13
C ILE A 2 -13.98 -8.04 -24.24
N LYS A 3 -13.90 -7.40 -25.42
CA LYS A 3 -13.04 -6.22 -25.66
C LYS A 3 -13.23 -5.11 -24.61
N ALA A 4 -14.48 -4.83 -24.24
CA ALA A 4 -14.83 -3.84 -23.22
C ALA A 4 -14.17 -4.13 -21.85
N TYR A 5 -14.12 -5.40 -21.45
CA TYR A 5 -13.53 -5.81 -20.17
C TYR A 5 -12.01 -5.60 -20.14
N LYS A 6 -11.30 -5.94 -21.23
CA LYS A 6 -9.86 -5.69 -21.35
C LYS A 6 -9.55 -4.20 -21.22
N LEU A 7 -10.35 -3.35 -21.86
CA LEU A 7 -10.20 -1.90 -21.83
C LEU A 7 -10.39 -1.34 -20.40
N SER A 8 -11.44 -1.78 -19.70
CA SER A 8 -11.68 -1.35 -18.31
C SER A 8 -10.53 -1.72 -17.38
N ILE A 9 -9.93 -2.90 -17.53
CA ILE A 9 -8.79 -3.30 -16.70
C ILE A 9 -7.54 -2.48 -17.04
N ILE A 10 -7.27 -2.21 -18.31
CA ILE A 10 -6.12 -1.36 -18.70
C ILE A 10 -6.24 0.02 -18.05
N TYR A 11 -7.41 0.65 -18.11
CA TYR A 11 -7.63 1.92 -17.42
C TYR A 11 -7.45 1.79 -15.91
N TYR A 12 -7.99 0.73 -15.30
CA TYR A 12 -7.82 0.50 -13.87
C TYR A 12 -6.34 0.34 -13.49
N VAL A 13 -5.53 -0.37 -14.28
CA VAL A 13 -4.08 -0.48 -14.09
C VAL A 13 -3.39 0.89 -14.20
N ILE A 14 -3.74 1.70 -15.21
CA ILE A 14 -3.18 3.06 -15.35
C ILE A 14 -3.48 3.91 -14.10
N PHE A 15 -4.73 3.93 -13.64
CA PHE A 15 -5.10 4.65 -12.41
C PHE A 15 -4.42 4.08 -11.17
N SER A 16 -4.17 2.76 -11.13
CA SER A 16 -3.43 2.12 -10.05
C SER A 16 -1.97 2.58 -10.01
N LEU A 17 -1.32 2.72 -11.17
CA LEU A 17 0.04 3.25 -11.28
C LEU A 17 0.12 4.72 -10.86
N LEU A 18 -0.86 5.54 -11.25
CA LEU A 18 -0.96 6.94 -10.79
C LEU A 18 -1.14 7.02 -9.27
N LEU A 19 -1.95 6.13 -8.69
CA LEU A 19 -2.14 6.04 -7.24
C LEU A 19 -0.85 5.66 -6.53
N VAL A 20 -0.12 4.67 -7.04
CA VAL A 20 1.18 4.24 -6.51
C VAL A 20 2.21 5.38 -6.55
N LEU A 21 2.32 6.07 -7.69
CA LEU A 21 3.23 7.21 -7.82
C LEU A 21 2.86 8.33 -6.85
N SER A 22 1.57 8.64 -6.73
CA SER A 22 1.07 9.65 -5.79
C SER A 22 1.37 9.26 -4.33
N ALA A 23 1.20 7.99 -3.99
CA ALA A 23 1.50 7.47 -2.65
C ALA A 23 2.99 7.58 -2.34
N TYR A 24 3.87 7.23 -3.28
CA TYR A 24 5.32 7.39 -3.14
C TYR A 24 5.72 8.85 -2.89
N MET A 25 5.27 9.77 -3.74
CA MET A 25 5.56 11.20 -3.61
C MET A 25 5.02 11.77 -2.30
N LEU A 26 3.81 11.39 -1.91
CA LEU A 26 3.19 11.89 -0.69
C LEU A 26 3.86 11.34 0.57
N PHE A 27 4.33 10.10 0.52
CA PHE A 27 5.07 9.49 1.62
C PHE A 27 6.39 10.22 1.85
N ASP A 28 7.16 10.47 0.80
CA ASP A 28 8.41 11.24 0.90
C ASP A 28 8.15 12.65 1.43
N TYR A 29 7.19 13.36 0.81
CA TYR A 29 6.89 14.75 1.15
C TYR A 29 6.37 14.93 2.59
N LYS A 30 5.56 13.99 3.11
CA LYS A 30 4.96 14.12 4.45
C LYS A 30 5.74 13.44 5.56
N ILE A 31 6.30 12.27 5.27
CA ILE A 31 6.89 11.37 6.27
C ILE A 31 8.39 11.21 6.05
N GLY A 32 8.85 11.10 4.80
CA GLY A 32 10.25 10.84 4.44
C GLY A 32 10.64 9.36 4.52
N PHE A 33 11.72 8.99 3.83
CA PHE A 33 12.18 7.59 3.74
C PHE A 33 13.21 7.17 4.79
N GLU A 34 13.58 8.08 5.69
CA GLU A 34 14.53 7.79 6.75
C GLU A 34 13.81 7.51 8.07
N TYR A 35 14.42 6.67 8.89
CA TYR A 35 13.91 6.30 10.20
C TYR A 35 13.61 7.54 11.07
N GLU A 36 14.53 8.50 11.11
CA GLU A 36 14.35 9.72 11.90
C GLU A 36 13.17 10.58 11.41
N HIS A 37 12.91 10.61 10.09
CA HIS A 37 11.77 11.33 9.56
C HIS A 37 10.44 10.70 9.99
N VAL A 38 10.36 9.37 9.98
CA VAL A 38 9.20 8.62 10.49
C VAL A 38 8.98 8.90 11.98
N ILE A 39 10.05 8.84 12.79
CA ILE A 39 9.98 9.11 14.23
C ILE A 39 9.50 10.55 14.49
N ASN A 40 10.11 11.53 13.84
CA ASN A 40 9.73 12.94 13.99
C ASN A 40 8.28 13.21 13.55
N TYR A 41 7.81 12.52 12.50
CA TYR A 41 6.43 12.67 12.02
C TYR A 41 5.38 12.15 13.02
N TYR A 42 5.66 11.02 13.67
CA TYR A 42 4.70 10.38 14.58
C TYR A 42 4.83 10.82 16.03
N LEU A 43 6.06 10.89 16.57
CA LEU A 43 6.35 11.25 17.95
C LEU A 43 6.60 12.75 18.15
N GLY A 44 6.66 13.52 17.07
CA GLY A 44 6.96 14.95 17.12
C GLY A 44 8.44 15.25 17.22
N ASN A 45 8.77 16.53 17.10
CA ASN A 45 10.11 17.06 17.23
C ASN A 45 10.02 18.54 17.66
N GLU A 46 10.49 18.85 18.87
CA GLU A 46 10.40 20.20 19.43
C GLU A 46 11.27 21.21 18.68
N GLU A 47 12.48 20.82 18.27
CA GLU A 47 13.41 21.68 17.52
C GLU A 47 12.85 22.11 16.17
N ARG A 48 12.01 21.26 15.56
CA ARG A 48 11.33 21.52 14.28
C ARG A 48 9.89 21.98 14.45
N PHE A 49 9.44 22.21 15.69
CA PHE A 49 8.05 22.60 16.02
C PHE A 49 6.99 21.63 15.47
N ILE A 50 7.30 20.33 15.40
CA ILE A 50 6.39 19.29 14.91
C ILE A 50 5.67 18.67 16.11
N PRO A 51 4.34 18.80 16.22
CA PRO A 51 3.60 18.17 17.32
C PRO A 51 3.46 16.65 17.12
N ALA A 52 3.54 15.91 18.23
CA ALA A 52 3.27 14.47 18.24
C ALA A 52 1.83 14.16 17.77
N LYS A 53 1.65 13.02 17.11
CA LYS A 53 0.33 12.57 16.66
C LYS A 53 -0.44 11.96 17.83
N SER A 54 -1.67 12.41 18.02
CA SER A 54 -2.59 11.79 18.98
C SER A 54 -3.22 10.52 18.41
N PHE A 55 -3.69 9.63 19.30
CA PHE A 55 -4.43 8.42 18.91
C PHE A 55 -5.63 8.75 17.99
N GLY A 56 -6.42 9.77 18.34
CA GLY A 56 -7.54 10.23 17.51
C GLY A 56 -7.11 10.80 16.16
N GLY A 57 -5.94 11.47 16.10
CA GLY A 57 -5.35 11.95 14.85
C GLY A 57 -4.95 10.78 13.93
N ILE A 58 -4.34 9.74 14.49
CA ILE A 58 -3.98 8.52 13.76
C ILE A 58 -5.22 7.77 13.28
N LEU A 59 -6.27 7.64 14.10
CA LEU A 59 -7.51 6.99 13.70
C LEU A 59 -8.19 7.69 12.51
N LYS A 60 -8.26 9.03 12.54
CA LYS A 60 -8.78 9.83 11.42
C LYS A 60 -7.95 9.66 10.14
N LEU A 61 -6.64 9.53 10.28
CA LEU A 61 -5.75 9.29 9.15
C LEU A 61 -5.98 7.90 8.54
N ILE A 62 -6.06 6.87 9.38
CA ILE A 62 -6.11 5.47 8.95
C ILE A 62 -7.48 5.04 8.43
N LEU A 63 -8.58 5.64 8.89
CA LEU A 63 -9.92 5.26 8.46
C LEU A 63 -10.09 5.18 6.92
N PRO A 64 -9.72 6.21 6.13
CA PRO A 64 -9.75 6.09 4.67
C PRO A 64 -8.71 5.09 4.12
N HIS A 65 -7.59 4.87 4.81
CA HIS A 65 -6.59 3.89 4.39
C HIS A 65 -7.13 2.46 4.50
N ILE A 66 -7.82 2.09 5.58
CA ILE A 66 -8.41 0.74 5.70
C ILE A 66 -9.33 0.45 4.51
N PHE A 67 -10.18 1.41 4.14
CA PHE A 67 -11.07 1.26 3.00
C PHE A 67 -10.31 1.14 1.69
N VAL A 68 -9.36 2.05 1.43
CA VAL A 68 -8.59 2.06 0.18
C VAL A 68 -7.74 0.80 0.07
N PHE A 69 -6.96 0.42 1.07
CA PHE A 69 -6.11 -0.77 1.03
C PHE A 69 -6.95 -2.05 0.84
N GLY A 70 -8.08 -2.16 1.54
CA GLY A 70 -8.99 -3.29 1.41
C GLY A 70 -9.59 -3.40 0.01
N LEU A 71 -10.23 -2.32 -0.47
CA LEU A 71 -10.91 -2.31 -1.76
C LEU A 71 -9.94 -2.37 -2.95
N PHE A 72 -8.88 -1.57 -2.92
CA PHE A 72 -7.86 -1.52 -3.98
C PHE A 72 -7.14 -2.86 -4.10
N GLY A 73 -6.68 -3.41 -2.97
CA GLY A 73 -6.03 -4.72 -2.95
C GLY A 73 -6.97 -5.82 -3.45
N MET A 74 -8.21 -5.84 -2.98
CA MET A 74 -9.22 -6.81 -3.42
C MET A 74 -9.45 -6.74 -4.93
N VAL A 75 -9.70 -5.55 -5.50
CA VAL A 75 -10.03 -5.41 -6.93
C VAL A 75 -8.84 -5.80 -7.82
N LEU A 76 -7.62 -5.34 -7.51
CA LEU A 76 -6.42 -5.74 -8.26
C LEU A 76 -6.22 -7.27 -8.23
N LEU A 77 -6.20 -7.87 -7.04
CA LEU A 77 -5.99 -9.30 -6.90
C LEU A 77 -7.14 -10.12 -7.50
N HIS A 78 -8.37 -9.61 -7.45
CA HIS A 78 -9.53 -10.24 -8.07
C HIS A 78 -9.37 -10.37 -9.59
N PHE A 79 -8.74 -9.40 -10.27
CA PHE A 79 -8.50 -9.51 -11.71
C PHE A 79 -7.60 -10.68 -12.09
N LEU A 80 -6.69 -11.12 -11.21
CA LEU A 80 -5.86 -12.31 -11.46
C LEU A 80 -6.70 -13.59 -11.58
N VAL A 81 -7.90 -13.64 -10.99
CA VAL A 81 -8.82 -14.80 -11.10
C VAL A 81 -9.32 -14.99 -12.53
N PHE A 82 -9.33 -13.95 -13.35
CA PHE A 82 -9.73 -14.03 -14.77
C PHE A 82 -8.57 -14.33 -15.71
N THR A 83 -7.37 -14.52 -15.16
CA THR A 83 -6.17 -14.89 -15.92
C THR A 83 -5.86 -16.38 -15.75
N LYS A 84 -4.87 -16.87 -16.50
CA LYS A 84 -4.34 -18.23 -16.35
C LYS A 84 -3.67 -18.48 -14.98
N LEU A 85 -3.55 -17.44 -14.13
CA LEU A 85 -2.92 -17.49 -12.81
C LEU A 85 -3.89 -17.88 -11.68
N ARG A 86 -5.21 -18.00 -11.95
CA ARG A 86 -6.26 -18.24 -10.94
C ARG A 86 -5.94 -19.32 -9.89
N TYR A 87 -5.38 -20.45 -10.32
CA TYR A 87 -5.17 -21.62 -9.47
C TYR A 87 -3.71 -21.84 -9.08
N LYS A 88 -2.81 -20.89 -9.37
CA LYS A 88 -1.40 -21.01 -9.01
C LYS A 88 -1.17 -20.70 -7.54
N LYS A 89 -0.35 -21.50 -6.87
CA LYS A 89 0.10 -21.26 -5.48
C LYS A 89 0.75 -19.87 -5.30
N SER A 90 1.41 -19.38 -6.34
CA SER A 90 2.00 -18.03 -6.38
C SER A 90 0.94 -16.94 -6.19
N THR A 91 -0.25 -17.10 -6.77
CA THR A 91 -1.36 -16.15 -6.64
C THR A 91 -1.88 -16.12 -5.21
N LEU A 92 -2.02 -17.29 -4.57
CA LEU A 92 -2.41 -17.37 -3.17
C LEU A 92 -1.37 -16.70 -2.25
N THR A 93 -0.08 -16.93 -2.51
CA THR A 93 1.02 -16.29 -1.77
C THR A 93 0.98 -14.78 -1.92
N LEU A 94 0.78 -14.29 -3.15
CA LEU A 94 0.66 -12.87 -3.46
C LEU A 94 -0.51 -12.22 -2.72
N ILE A 95 -1.67 -12.89 -2.64
CA ILE A 95 -2.83 -12.41 -1.89
C ILE A 95 -2.47 -12.24 -0.41
N TYR A 96 -1.94 -13.28 0.23
CA TYR A 96 -1.57 -13.21 1.65
C TYR A 96 -0.52 -12.14 1.93
N LEU A 97 0.55 -12.07 1.12
CA LEU A 97 1.59 -11.07 1.29
C LEU A 97 1.03 -9.65 1.15
N THR A 98 0.16 -9.40 0.16
CA THR A 98 -0.42 -8.06 -0.06
C THR A 98 -1.26 -7.62 1.13
N PHE A 99 -2.15 -8.49 1.64
CA PHE A 99 -3.02 -8.13 2.77
C PHE A 99 -2.29 -8.08 4.11
N ILE A 100 -1.29 -8.93 4.36
CA ILE A 100 -0.45 -8.85 5.56
C ILE A 100 0.33 -7.53 5.56
N THR A 101 0.92 -7.17 4.42
CA THR A 101 1.69 -5.92 4.30
C THR A 101 0.79 -4.69 4.44
N ALA A 102 -0.42 -4.72 3.86
CA ALA A 102 -1.44 -3.69 4.06
C ALA A 102 -1.82 -3.51 5.54
N LEU A 103 -1.98 -4.63 6.27
CA LEU A 103 -2.30 -4.60 7.69
C LEU A 103 -1.16 -3.99 8.51
N LEU A 104 0.09 -4.34 8.19
CA LEU A 104 1.27 -3.74 8.82
C LEU A 104 1.34 -2.23 8.57
N GLU A 105 1.06 -1.78 7.35
CA GLU A 105 1.03 -0.35 6.99
C GLU A 105 0.03 0.46 7.83
N VAL A 106 -1.12 -0.15 8.11
CA VAL A 106 -2.22 0.43 8.90
C VAL A 106 -1.93 0.32 10.41
N ALA A 107 -1.34 -0.78 10.88
CA ALA A 107 -1.12 -1.00 12.31
C ALA A 107 0.10 -0.25 12.88
N THR A 108 1.16 -0.11 12.09
CA THR A 108 2.44 0.50 12.51
C THR A 108 2.31 1.89 13.14
N PRO A 109 1.47 2.83 12.65
CA PRO A 109 1.32 4.14 13.30
C PRO A 109 0.87 4.06 14.75
N PHE A 110 -0.05 3.14 15.09
CA PHE A 110 -0.53 2.94 16.47
C PHE A 110 0.58 2.43 17.40
N MET A 111 1.45 1.56 16.87
CA MET A 111 2.58 1.02 17.64
C MET A 111 3.65 2.09 17.86
N ILE A 112 3.91 2.94 16.86
CA ILE A 112 4.88 4.03 16.97
C ILE A 112 4.43 5.04 18.03
N ILE A 113 3.18 5.52 17.99
CA ILE A 113 2.67 6.47 18.99
C ILE A 113 2.58 5.88 20.40
N SER A 114 2.49 4.55 20.52
CA SER A 114 2.55 3.83 21.81
C SER A 114 3.98 3.73 22.38
N GLY A 115 4.98 4.30 21.69
CA GLY A 115 6.38 4.36 22.14
C GLY A 115 7.29 3.30 21.54
N PHE A 116 6.78 2.35 20.74
CA PHE A 116 7.58 1.30 20.12
C PHE A 116 8.29 1.79 18.85
N LYS A 117 9.42 2.50 19.03
CA LYS A 117 10.17 3.13 17.93
C LYS A 117 10.63 2.15 16.83
N PHE A 118 10.87 0.88 17.17
CA PHE A 118 11.23 -0.17 16.20
C PHE A 118 10.23 -0.29 15.03
N PHE A 119 8.94 -0.01 15.28
CA PHE A 119 7.92 -0.07 14.24
C PHE A 119 8.08 0.99 13.13
N ALA A 120 8.95 1.98 13.29
CA ALA A 120 9.32 2.88 12.20
C ALA A 120 10.06 2.14 11.06
N TYR A 121 10.90 1.15 11.38
CA TYR A 121 11.51 0.28 10.35
C TYR A 121 10.46 -0.59 9.68
N ILE A 122 9.53 -1.16 10.47
CA ILE A 122 8.43 -1.95 9.92
C ILE A 122 7.57 -1.09 8.99
N LYS A 123 7.28 0.16 9.36
CA LYS A 123 6.54 1.13 8.53
C LYS A 123 7.20 1.35 7.17
N LEU A 124 8.50 1.64 7.15
CA LEU A 124 9.23 1.82 5.90
C LEU A 124 9.22 0.54 5.06
N PHE A 125 9.52 -0.59 5.69
CA PHE A 125 9.54 -1.89 5.03
C PHE A 125 8.16 -2.26 4.44
N SER A 126 7.09 -2.12 5.21
CA SER A 126 5.73 -2.43 4.75
C SER A 126 5.29 -1.51 3.62
N PHE A 127 5.64 -0.23 3.67
CA PHE A 127 5.32 0.71 2.60
C PHE A 127 5.94 0.28 1.27
N PHE A 128 7.25 0.06 1.24
CA PHE A 128 7.95 -0.34 0.02
C PHE A 128 7.54 -1.72 -0.46
N LEU A 129 7.40 -2.69 0.45
CA LEU A 129 6.96 -4.04 0.10
C LEU A 129 5.55 -4.00 -0.52
N PHE A 130 4.63 -3.21 0.04
CA PHE A 130 3.28 -3.08 -0.50
C PHE A 130 3.31 -2.48 -1.91
N LEU A 131 4.08 -1.41 -2.12
CA LEU A 131 4.25 -0.81 -3.45
C LEU A 131 4.78 -1.83 -4.47
N ILE A 132 5.80 -2.60 -4.11
CA ILE A 132 6.37 -3.64 -4.98
C ILE A 132 5.33 -4.71 -5.33
N LEU A 133 4.56 -5.19 -4.34
CA LEU A 133 3.52 -6.20 -4.55
C LEU A 133 2.40 -5.68 -5.47
N ILE A 134 2.00 -4.42 -5.31
CA ILE A 134 0.99 -3.79 -6.17
C ILE A 134 1.53 -3.62 -7.60
N LEU A 135 2.75 -3.09 -7.77
CA LEU A 135 3.38 -2.95 -9.08
C LEU A 135 3.54 -4.31 -9.78
N TYR A 136 3.95 -5.33 -9.04
CA TYR A 136 4.05 -6.69 -9.54
C TYR A 136 2.68 -7.25 -9.97
N THR A 137 1.63 -6.99 -9.18
CA THR A 137 0.26 -7.38 -9.53
C THR A 137 -0.24 -6.67 -10.79
N CYS A 138 0.01 -5.36 -10.91
CA CYS A 138 -0.29 -4.58 -12.11
C CYS A 138 0.43 -5.14 -13.35
N TRP A 139 1.72 -5.48 -13.21
CA TRP A 139 2.50 -6.11 -14.27
C TRP A 139 1.91 -7.46 -14.70
N LEU A 140 1.59 -8.35 -13.75
CA LEU A 140 0.98 -9.64 -14.04
C LEU A 140 -0.35 -9.50 -14.79
N ILE A 141 -1.21 -8.59 -14.33
CA ILE A 141 -2.50 -8.32 -14.97
C ILE A 141 -2.30 -7.80 -16.39
N PHE A 142 -1.42 -6.80 -16.57
CA PHE A 142 -1.12 -6.23 -17.87
C PHE A 142 -0.59 -7.29 -18.83
N TYR A 143 0.39 -8.08 -18.39
CA TYR A 143 0.97 -9.16 -19.18
C TYR A 143 -0.08 -10.17 -19.62
N SER A 144 -0.92 -10.63 -18.69
CA SER A 144 -1.98 -11.61 -18.99
C SER A 144 -3.18 -11.07 -19.76
N ILE A 145 -3.29 -9.77 -20.00
CA ILE A 145 -4.37 -9.20 -20.83
C ILE A 145 -3.89 -8.95 -22.24
N VAL A 146 -2.64 -8.53 -22.39
CA VAL A 146 -2.03 -8.15 -23.68
C VAL A 146 -1.48 -9.38 -24.40
N PHE A 147 -0.81 -10.29 -23.69
CA PHE A 147 -0.07 -11.39 -24.31
C PHE A 147 -0.73 -12.77 -24.14
N ASP A 148 -1.65 -12.94 -23.20
CA ASP A 148 -2.41 -14.19 -22.98
C ASP A 148 -3.82 -14.17 -23.61
#